data_AF-A0A2N1VH05-F1
#
_entry.id   AF-A0A2N1VH05-F1
#
_cell.length_a   1.000
_cell.length_b   1.000
_cell.length_c   1.000
_cell.angle_alpha   90.00
_cell.angle_beta   90.00
_cell.angle_gamma   90.00
#
_symmetry.space_group_name_H-M   'P 1'
#
loop_
_entity.id
_entity.type
_entity.pdbx_description
1 polymer ?
#
loop_
_entity_poly.entity_id
_entity_poly.type
_entity_poly.pdbx_seq_one_letter_code
_entity_poly.pdbx_strand_id
1 'polypeptide(L)'
;MDINIVSSERYNLEKMSRYLNYELSTAVFYFLSYAWGFTLLLAIIAATLFTPFLLFVLFKEKKIAWLISFFISVIIPLIICIILGVIYGHLAAFILVPLGFFYLFCFVFKYSVNDRLAELKAREDLNRKREERRLEKEIWQRQIEIK
;
A
#
# COMPACT_ATOMS: atom_id res chain seq x y z
N MET A 1 -2.74 34.18 -37.12
CA MET A 1 -3.35 32.94 -37.64
C MET A 1 -2.77 31.70 -36.94
N ASP A 2 -1.70 31.88 -36.15
CA ASP A 2 -0.88 30.81 -35.55
C ASP A 2 -1.43 30.21 -34.26
N ILE A 3 -2.33 30.91 -33.55
CA ILE A 3 -2.92 30.44 -32.29
C ILE A 3 -3.78 29.18 -32.50
N ASN A 4 -4.49 29.11 -33.64
CA ASN A 4 -5.34 27.96 -33.99
C ASN A 4 -4.53 26.71 -34.38
N ILE A 5 -3.32 26.90 -34.93
CA ILE A 5 -2.43 25.82 -35.34
C ILE A 5 -1.83 25.17 -34.09
N VAL A 6 -1.34 26.00 -33.16
CA VAL A 6 -0.76 25.56 -31.87
C VAL A 6 -1.79 24.87 -30.96
N SER A 7 -3.05 25.30 -30.97
CA SER A 7 -4.11 24.60 -30.23
C SER A 7 -4.49 23.26 -30.88
N SER A 8 -4.45 23.17 -32.22
CA SER A 8 -4.76 21.92 -32.93
C SER A 8 -3.67 20.85 -32.75
N GLU A 9 -2.39 21.25 -32.74
CA GLU A 9 -1.28 20.33 -32.48
C GLU A 9 -1.31 19.78 -31.06
N ARG A 10 -1.55 20.63 -30.05
CA ARG A 10 -1.70 20.17 -28.66
C ARG A 10 -2.86 19.20 -28.49
N TYR A 11 -4.00 19.47 -29.13
CA TYR A 11 -5.16 18.58 -29.10
C TYR A 11 -4.86 17.21 -29.74
N ASN A 12 -4.16 17.20 -30.88
CA ASN A 12 -3.77 15.97 -31.57
C ASN A 12 -2.73 15.16 -30.77
N LEU A 13 -1.78 15.83 -30.12
CA LEU A 13 -0.78 15.21 -29.25
C LEU A 13 -1.40 14.61 -27.98
N GLU A 14 -2.33 15.31 -27.32
CA GLU A 14 -3.09 14.76 -26.19
C GLU A 14 -3.92 13.54 -26.60
N LYS A 15 -4.54 13.60 -27.78
CA LYS A 15 -5.34 12.49 -28.31
C LYS A 15 -4.45 11.27 -28.60
N MET A 16 -3.31 11.43 -29.26
CA MET A 16 -2.34 10.35 -29.48
C MET A 16 -1.80 9.78 -28.16
N SER A 17 -1.40 10.62 -27.21
CA SER A 17 -0.96 10.20 -25.88
C SER A 17 -2.00 9.34 -25.16
N ARG A 18 -3.29 9.71 -25.27
CA ARG A 18 -4.38 8.96 -24.64
C ARG A 18 -4.56 7.58 -25.27
N TYR A 19 -4.51 7.48 -26.60
CA TYR A 19 -4.58 6.18 -27.29
C TYR A 19 -3.36 5.30 -27.00
N LEU A 20 -2.16 5.88 -27.01
CA LEU A 20 -0.92 5.15 -26.75
C LEU A 20 -0.88 4.60 -25.32
N ASN A 21 -1.33 5.38 -24.32
CA ASN A 21 -1.46 4.89 -22.94
C ASN A 21 -2.52 3.80 -22.79
N TYR A 22 -3.59 3.86 -23.57
CA TYR A 22 -4.63 2.84 -23.58
C TYR A 22 -4.13 1.52 -24.19
N GLU A 23 -3.41 1.59 -25.31
CA GLU A 23 -2.76 0.43 -25.93
C GLU A 23 -1.66 -0.13 -25.05
N LEU A 24 -0.85 0.71 -24.41
CA LEU A 24 0.19 0.25 -23.48
C LEU A 24 -0.43 -0.49 -22.29
N SER A 25 -1.49 0.06 -21.70
CA SER A 25 -2.24 -0.63 -20.63
C SER A 25 -2.82 -1.95 -21.13
N THR A 26 -3.39 -1.98 -22.33
CA THR A 26 -3.96 -3.20 -22.93
C THR A 26 -2.88 -4.25 -23.21
N ALA A 27 -1.71 -3.84 -23.69
CA ALA A 27 -0.56 -4.71 -23.92
C ALA A 27 0.01 -5.26 -22.61
N VAL A 28 0.08 -4.43 -21.55
CA VAL A 28 0.47 -4.88 -20.21
C VAL A 28 -0.53 -5.88 -19.66
N PHE A 29 -1.84 -5.63 -19.78
CA PHE A 29 -2.87 -6.57 -19.37
C PHE A 29 -2.82 -7.88 -20.17
N TYR A 30 -2.57 -7.81 -21.48
CA TYR A 30 -2.42 -8.98 -22.34
C TYR A 30 -1.17 -9.80 -21.97
N PHE A 31 -0.05 -9.13 -21.70
CA PHE A 31 1.18 -9.77 -21.23
C PHE A 31 1.00 -10.41 -19.85
N LEU A 32 0.31 -9.73 -18.92
CA LEU A 32 -0.09 -10.29 -17.63
C LEU A 32 -1.01 -11.51 -17.79
N SER A 33 -1.92 -11.47 -18.76
CA SER A 33 -2.81 -12.59 -19.05
C SER A 33 -2.04 -13.80 -19.60
N TYR A 34 -1.00 -13.59 -20.40
CA TYR A 34 -0.15 -14.67 -20.92
C TYR A 34 0.77 -15.25 -19.84
N ALA A 35 1.31 -14.39 -18.97
CA ALA A 35 2.18 -14.76 -17.85
C ALA A 35 1.41 -15.16 -16.58
N TRP A 36 0.10 -15.42 -16.68
CA TRP A 36 -0.82 -15.61 -15.55
C TRP A 36 -0.30 -16.59 -14.49
N GLY A 37 0.25 -17.74 -14.93
CA GLY A 37 0.82 -18.74 -14.03
C GLY A 37 2.05 -18.24 -13.27
N PHE A 38 2.93 -17.49 -13.92
CA PHE A 38 4.14 -16.93 -13.30
C PHE A 38 3.79 -15.79 -12.33
N THR A 39 2.84 -14.93 -12.70
CA THR A 39 2.35 -13.85 -11.83
C THR A 39 1.66 -14.40 -10.59
N LEU A 40 0.90 -15.50 -10.71
CA LEU A 40 0.31 -16.18 -9.57
C LEU A 40 1.38 -16.76 -8.63
N LEU A 41 2.40 -17.40 -9.19
CA LEU A 41 3.49 -18.01 -8.41
C LEU A 41 4.26 -16.93 -7.64
N LEU A 42 4.59 -15.81 -8.29
CA LEU A 42 5.17 -14.63 -7.64
C LEU A 42 4.27 -14.07 -6.55
N ALA A 43 2.96 -13.97 -6.79
CA ALA A 43 2.01 -13.46 -5.79
C ALA A 43 1.92 -14.38 -4.56
N ILE A 44 1.99 -15.70 -4.76
CA ILE A 44 2.04 -16.68 -3.66
C ILE A 44 3.32 -16.51 -2.86
N ILE A 45 4.49 -16.45 -3.51
CA ILE A 45 5.78 -16.24 -2.83
C ILE A 45 5.77 -14.93 -2.04
N ALA A 46 5.28 -13.85 -2.66
CA ALA A 46 5.14 -12.56 -2.00
C ALA A 46 4.22 -12.69 -0.79
N ALA A 47 3.03 -13.30 -0.93
CA ALA A 47 2.11 -13.49 0.19
C ALA A 47 2.74 -14.32 1.32
N THR A 48 3.45 -15.40 1.01
CA THR A 48 4.13 -16.25 2.00
C THR A 48 5.26 -15.52 2.72
N LEU A 49 6.02 -14.65 2.04
CA LEU A 49 7.08 -13.83 2.66
C LEU A 49 6.52 -12.66 3.47
N PHE A 50 5.46 -12.01 2.97
CA PHE A 50 4.83 -10.87 3.64
C PHE A 50 4.00 -11.29 4.85
N THR A 51 3.40 -12.48 4.86
CA THR A 51 2.58 -12.98 5.98
C THR A 51 3.33 -13.00 7.32
N PRO A 52 4.52 -13.62 7.47
CA PRO A 52 5.24 -13.65 8.74
C PRO A 52 5.74 -12.25 9.15
N PHE A 53 6.12 -11.42 8.17
CA PHE A 53 6.51 -10.04 8.43
C PHE A 53 5.34 -9.20 8.97
N LEU A 54 4.17 -9.31 8.34
CA LEU A 54 2.92 -8.71 8.80
C LEU A 54 2.57 -9.18 10.21
N LEU A 55 2.62 -10.49 10.45
CA LEU A 55 2.33 -11.07 11.77
C LEU A 55 3.26 -10.52 12.84
N PHE A 56 4.56 -10.45 12.57
CA PHE A 56 5.56 -9.91 13.50
C PHE A 56 5.28 -8.44 13.85
N VAL A 57 4.99 -7.61 12.86
CA VAL A 57 4.65 -6.19 13.08
C VAL A 57 3.35 -6.05 13.87
N LEU A 58 2.32 -6.85 13.56
CA LEU A 58 1.06 -6.88 14.32
C LEU A 58 1.27 -7.25 15.79
N PHE A 59 2.10 -8.28 16.04
CA PHE A 59 2.43 -8.71 17.41
C PHE A 59 3.15 -7.60 18.19
N LYS A 60 4.03 -6.84 17.52
CA LYS A 60 4.77 -5.72 18.14
C LYS A 60 3.86 -4.53 18.48
N GLU A 61 2.88 -4.22 17.64
CA GLU A 61 1.90 -3.13 17.89
C GLU A 61 0.81 -3.49 18.92
N LYS A 62 0.70 -4.76 19.35
CA LYS A 62 -0.30 -5.28 20.33
C LYS A 62 -1.76 -4.93 20.04
N LYS A 63 -2.11 -4.48 18.83
CA LYS A 63 -3.50 -4.18 18.45
C LYS A 63 -4.20 -5.46 18.01
N ILE A 64 -4.94 -6.09 18.93
CA ILE A 64 -5.73 -7.31 18.67
C ILE A 64 -6.73 -7.10 17.51
N ALA A 65 -7.27 -5.89 17.33
CA ALA A 65 -8.18 -5.55 16.23
C ALA A 65 -7.59 -5.81 14.83
N TRP A 66 -6.27 -5.67 14.67
CA TRP A 66 -5.57 -5.96 13.40
C TRP A 66 -5.43 -7.45 13.16
N LEU A 67 -5.19 -8.22 14.22
CA LEU A 67 -5.11 -9.68 14.14
C LEU A 67 -6.48 -10.27 13.79
N ILE A 68 -7.55 -9.72 14.36
CA ILE A 68 -8.94 -10.08 14.03
C ILE A 68 -9.23 -9.73 12.56
N SER A 69 -8.81 -8.56 12.08
CA SER A 69 -9.01 -8.18 10.67
C SER A 69 -8.28 -9.11 9.70
N PHE A 70 -7.09 -9.59 10.05
CA PHE A 70 -6.36 -10.60 9.28
C PHE A 70 -7.13 -11.92 9.22
N PHE A 71 -7.60 -12.41 10.37
CA PHE A 71 -8.42 -13.62 10.43
C PHE A 71 -9.71 -13.47 9.60
N ILE A 72 -10.42 -12.35 9.74
CA ILE A 72 -11.66 -12.11 9.00
C ILE A 72 -11.39 -11.98 7.49
N SER A 73 -10.31 -11.34 7.08
CA SER A 73 -10.05 -11.07 5.66
C SER A 73 -9.36 -12.23 4.96
N VAL A 74 -8.57 -13.05 5.65
CA VAL A 74 -7.77 -14.11 5.00
C VAL A 74 -8.34 -15.49 5.32
N ILE A 75 -8.64 -15.77 6.59
CA ILE A 75 -9.07 -17.12 7.02
C ILE A 75 -10.53 -17.37 6.62
N ILE A 76 -11.44 -16.39 6.77
CA ILE A 76 -12.85 -16.59 6.42
C ILE A 76 -13.04 -16.85 4.92
N PRO A 77 -12.48 -16.05 3.98
CA PRO A 77 -12.63 -16.33 2.56
C PRO A 77 -11.96 -17.64 2.15
N LEU A 78 -10.86 -18.02 2.80
CA LEU A 78 -10.21 -19.32 2.58
C LEU A 78 -11.13 -20.48 2.96
N ILE A 79 -11.76 -20.42 4.14
CA ILE A 79 -12.71 -21.45 4.60
C ILE A 79 -13.92 -21.52 3.67
N ILE A 80 -14.49 -20.38 3.31
CA ILE A 80 -15.62 -20.31 2.37
C ILE A 80 -15.23 -20.91 1.02
N CYS A 81 -14.03 -20.60 0.52
CA CYS A 81 -13.52 -21.18 -0.72
C CYS A 81 -13.30 -22.68 -0.61
N ILE A 82 -12.85 -23.22 0.53
CA ILE A 82 -12.70 -24.67 0.73
C ILE A 82 -14.07 -25.36 0.68
N ILE A 83 -15.07 -24.81 1.37
CA ILE A 83 -16.43 -25.36 1.38
C ILE A 83 -17.05 -25.31 -0.02
N LEU A 84 -16.96 -24.17 -0.71
CA LEU A 84 -17.55 -24.00 -2.05
C LEU A 84 -16.74 -24.69 -3.16
N GLY A 85 -15.42 -24.74 -3.05
CA GLY A 85 -14.51 -25.36 -4.02
C GLY A 85 -14.67 -26.89 -4.09
N VAL A 86 -14.96 -27.52 -2.94
CA VAL A 86 -15.34 -28.94 -2.87
C VAL A 86 -16.67 -29.22 -3.58
N ILE A 87 -17.58 -28.23 -3.62
CA ILE A 87 -18.92 -28.39 -4.19
C ILE A 87 -18.97 -28.10 -5.70
N TYR A 88 -18.23 -27.10 -6.19
CA TYR A 88 -18.40 -26.56 -7.55
C TYR A 88 -17.20 -26.74 -8.49
N GLY A 89 -16.06 -27.29 -8.04
CA GLY A 89 -14.93 -27.65 -8.91
C GLY A 89 -14.19 -26.50 -9.60
N HIS A 90 -14.52 -25.24 -9.30
CA HIS A 90 -13.88 -24.06 -9.92
C HIS A 90 -12.57 -23.66 -9.24
N LEU A 91 -11.47 -24.29 -9.67
CA LEU A 91 -10.09 -24.04 -9.21
C LEU A 91 -9.63 -22.57 -9.35
N ALA A 92 -10.06 -21.86 -10.39
CA ALA A 92 -9.63 -20.47 -10.62
C ALA A 92 -10.21 -19.50 -9.58
N ALA A 93 -11.50 -19.62 -9.27
CA ALA A 93 -12.16 -18.79 -8.24
C ALA A 93 -11.59 -19.08 -6.84
N PHE A 94 -11.23 -20.33 -6.58
CA PHE A 94 -10.63 -20.77 -5.32
C PHE A 94 -9.33 -20.04 -4.99
N ILE A 95 -8.52 -19.67 -6.00
CA ILE A 95 -7.25 -18.96 -5.81
C ILE A 95 -7.46 -17.45 -5.86
N LEU A 96 -8.29 -16.97 -6.78
CA LEU A 96 -8.43 -15.53 -7.02
C LEU A 96 -9.06 -14.79 -5.85
N VAL A 97 -10.09 -15.39 -5.25
CA VAL A 97 -10.85 -14.78 -4.14
C VAL A 97 -9.96 -14.51 -2.92
N PRO A 98 -9.28 -15.51 -2.32
CA PRO A 98 -8.41 -15.27 -1.17
C PRO A 98 -7.22 -14.36 -1.52
N LEU A 99 -6.70 -14.43 -2.75
CA LEU A 99 -5.64 -13.52 -3.19
C LEU A 99 -6.13 -12.07 -3.26
N GLY A 100 -7.34 -11.84 -3.77
CA GLY A 100 -7.97 -10.52 -3.79
C GLY A 100 -8.17 -9.95 -2.39
N PHE A 101 -8.69 -10.75 -1.46
CA PHE A 101 -8.83 -10.35 -0.06
C PHE A 101 -7.48 -10.09 0.63
N PHE A 102 -6.45 -10.88 0.32
CA PHE A 102 -5.09 -10.66 0.82
C PHE A 102 -4.55 -9.30 0.36
N TYR A 103 -4.69 -8.97 -0.92
CA TYR A 103 -4.27 -7.67 -1.44
C TYR A 103 -5.06 -6.51 -0.82
N LEU A 104 -6.37 -6.68 -0.63
CA LEU A 104 -7.21 -5.69 0.04
C LEU A 104 -6.76 -5.49 1.49
N PHE A 105 -6.44 -6.56 2.20
CA PHE A 105 -5.85 -6.49 3.54
C PHE A 105 -4.50 -5.77 3.54
N CYS A 106 -3.60 -6.08 2.59
CA CYS A 106 -2.32 -5.37 2.44
C CYS A 106 -2.53 -3.87 2.19
N PHE A 107 -3.53 -3.50 1.40
CA PHE A 107 -3.88 -2.10 1.15
C PHE A 107 -4.32 -1.41 2.44
N VAL A 108 -5.26 -1.99 3.19
CA VAL A 108 -5.71 -1.44 4.48
C VAL A 108 -4.55 -1.34 5.48
N PHE A 109 -3.69 -2.35 5.54
CA PHE A 109 -2.51 -2.35 6.40
C PHE A 109 -1.54 -1.21 6.06
N LYS A 110 -1.30 -0.95 4.78
CA LYS A 110 -0.46 0.16 4.32
C LYS A 110 -0.95 1.51 4.88
N TYR A 111 -2.26 1.77 4.88
CA TYR A 111 -2.81 3.00 5.44
C TYR A 111 -2.54 3.12 6.92
N SER A 112 -2.73 2.05 7.67
CA SER A 112 -2.50 2.10 9.13
C SER A 112 -1.04 2.23 9.51
N VAL A 113 -0.13 1.60 8.78
CA VAL A 113 1.31 1.81 9.02
C VAL A 113 1.66 3.26 8.73
N ASN A 114 1.13 3.83 7.65
CA ASN A 114 1.40 5.22 7.30
C ASN A 114 0.86 6.20 8.35
N ASP A 115 -0.34 5.94 8.91
CA ASP A 115 -0.91 6.72 10.01
C ASP A 115 -0.02 6.66 11.27
N ARG A 116 0.44 5.47 11.64
CA ARG A 116 1.37 5.29 12.77
C ARG A 116 2.72 5.96 12.53
N LEU A 117 3.25 5.87 11.31
CA LEU A 117 4.49 6.51 10.93
C LEU A 117 4.37 8.04 11.02
N ALA A 118 3.23 8.59 10.61
CA ALA A 118 2.93 10.01 10.73
C ALA A 118 2.86 10.45 12.20
N GLU A 119 2.23 9.65 13.08
CA GLU A 119 2.17 9.93 14.51
C GLU A 119 3.56 9.91 15.16
N LEU A 120 4.39 8.91 14.83
CA LEU A 120 5.77 8.80 15.33
C LEU A 120 6.61 10.00 14.90
N LYS A 121 6.56 10.36 13.61
CA LYS A 121 7.28 11.52 13.08
C LYS A 121 6.83 12.82 13.74
N ALA A 122 5.52 12.99 13.96
CA ALA A 122 4.99 14.15 14.68
C ALA A 122 5.51 14.22 16.13
N ARG A 123 5.60 13.08 16.83
CA ARG A 123 6.18 13.01 18.18
C ARG A 123 7.67 13.36 18.21
N GLU A 124 8.46 12.86 17.25
CA GLU A 124 9.88 13.18 17.14
C GLU A 124 10.11 14.67 16.87
N ASP A 125 9.35 15.27 15.95
CA ASP A 125 9.44 16.70 15.66
C ASP A 125 9.04 17.56 16.87
N LEU A 126 8.06 17.12 17.67
CA LEU A 126 7.69 17.80 18.92
C LEU A 126 8.79 17.71 19.98
N ASN A 127 9.47 16.56 20.09
CA ASN A 127 10.57 16.37 21.02
C ASN A 127 11.78 17.24 20.62
N ARG A 128 12.14 17.28 19.32
CA ARG A 128 13.21 18.15 18.82
C ARG A 128 12.96 19.63 19.15
N LYS A 129 11.74 20.12 18.91
CA LYS A 129 11.34 21.50 19.27
C LYS A 129 11.32 21.76 20.79
N ARG A 130 11.17 20.74 21.62
CA ARG A 130 11.25 20.89 23.09
C ARG A 130 12.69 21.01 23.54
N GLU A 131 13.61 20.26 22.93
CA GLU A 131 15.05 20.33 23.21
C GLU A 131 15.63 21.67 22.78
N GLU A 132 15.32 22.14 21.57
CA GLU A 132 15.75 23.46 21.08
C GLU A 132 15.32 24.59 22.03
N ARG A 133 14.06 24.58 22.47
CA ARG A 133 13.55 25.58 23.44
C ARG A 133 14.17 25.46 24.83
N ARG A 134 14.64 24.28 25.23
CA ARG A 134 15.37 24.11 26.50
C ARG A 134 16.77 24.70 26.37
N LEU A 135 17.47 24.40 25.27
CA LEU A 135 18.80 24.94 24.98
C LEU A 135 18.78 26.46 24.84
N GLU A 136 17.80 27.04 24.14
CA GLU A 136 17.64 28.50 24.05
C GLU A 136 17.45 29.15 25.42
N LYS A 137 16.63 28.55 26.29
CA LYS A 137 16.43 29.03 27.66
C LYS A 137 17.73 28.94 28.47
N GLU A 138 18.46 27.84 28.38
CA GLU A 138 19.74 27.67 29.07
C GLU A 138 20.79 28.69 28.60
N ILE A 139 20.88 28.95 27.30
CA ILE A 139 21.77 29.97 26.73
C ILE A 139 21.38 31.36 27.24
N TRP A 140 20.08 31.68 27.24
CA TRP A 140 19.59 32.98 27.71
C TRP A 140 19.86 33.19 29.21
N GLN A 141 19.68 32.17 30.03
CA GLN A 141 20.02 32.22 31.47
C GLN A 141 21.52 32.45 31.68
N ARG A 142 22.40 31.72 30.96
CA ARG A 142 23.85 31.93 31.04
C ARG A 142 24.27 33.33 30.62
N GLN A 143 23.63 33.93 29.62
CA GLN A 143 23.94 35.30 29.20
C GLN A 143 23.58 36.34 30.27
N ILE A 144 22.56 36.07 31.08
CA ILE A 144 22.18 36.95 32.20
C ILE A 144 23.18 36.82 33.34
N GLU A 145 23.66 35.61 33.67
CA GLU A 145 24.62 35.40 34.76
C GLU A 145 26.00 36.03 34.49
N ILE A 146 26.39 36.19 33.22
CA ILE A 146 27.68 36.76 32.82
C ILE A 146 27.65 38.31 32.82
N LYS A 147 26.47 38.94 32.87
CA LYS A 147 26.28 40.38 32.69
C LYS A 147 25.95 41.08 34.00
#